data_AF-A0A815THX4-F1
#
_entry.id   AF-A0A815THX4-F1
#
_cell.length_a   1.000
_cell.length_b   1.000
_cell.length_c   1.000
_cell.angle_alpha   90.00
_cell.angle_beta   90.00
_cell.angle_gamma   90.00
#
_symmetry.space_group_name_H-M   'P 1'
#
loop_
_entity.id
_entity.type
_entity.pdbx_description
1 polymer ?
#
loop_
_entity_poly.entity_id
_entity_poly.type
_entity_poly.pdbx_seq_one_letter_code
_entity_poly.pdbx_strand_id
1 'polypeptide(L)'
;MSKNLLNQSDTLRLKALQSGIENRVEVNQRMLIDKMLARYSSDFVVCRELIQNSDDAKATSFHFEITCNNNRLSSEKDFHNKTLTEIRAINNGLIFNEIDWKRVASIAEGNTNVESVGQFGVGFFSVFSFSEEPIITSGNQYMAFVWRDDNSLTTYRH
;
A
#
# COMPACT_ATOMS: atom_id res chain seq x y z
N MET A 1 -26.99 -15.00 45.52
CA MET A 1 -26.36 -14.08 44.54
C MET A 1 -24.91 -14.52 44.36
N SER A 2 -24.56 -15.06 43.19
CA SER A 2 -23.20 -15.54 42.90
C SER A 2 -22.24 -14.36 42.87
N LYS A 3 -21.28 -14.31 43.80
CA LYS A 3 -20.09 -13.47 43.64
C LYS A 3 -19.23 -14.13 42.58
N ASN A 4 -19.20 -13.61 41.36
CA ASN A 4 -18.20 -14.00 40.38
C ASN A 4 -16.83 -13.66 40.96
N LEU A 5 -16.11 -14.66 41.47
CA LEU A 5 -14.69 -14.50 41.80
C LEU A 5 -13.97 -14.20 40.50
N LEU A 6 -13.32 -13.03 40.45
CA LEU A 6 -12.40 -12.68 39.36
C LEU A 6 -11.34 -13.78 39.28
N ASN A 7 -11.15 -14.32 38.07
CA ASN A 7 -10.09 -15.28 37.86
C ASN A 7 -8.72 -14.57 37.97
N GLN A 8 -7.65 -15.36 38.00
CA GLN A 8 -6.30 -14.82 38.17
C GLN A 8 -5.92 -13.83 37.05
N SER A 9 -6.30 -14.11 35.80
CA SER A 9 -6.04 -13.20 34.67
C SER A 9 -6.77 -11.87 34.81
N ASP A 10 -8.01 -11.86 35.28
CA ASP A 10 -8.79 -10.64 35.47
C ASP A 10 -8.17 -9.77 36.57
N THR A 11 -7.70 -10.42 37.65
CA THR A 11 -7.00 -9.75 38.75
C THR A 11 -5.69 -9.11 38.27
N LEU A 12 -4.91 -9.82 37.45
CA LEU A 12 -3.67 -9.30 36.87
C LEU A 12 -3.94 -8.15 35.88
N ARG A 13 -5.01 -8.26 35.06
CA ARG A 13 -5.43 -7.20 34.15
C ARG A 13 -5.77 -5.91 34.90
N LEU A 14 -6.55 -6.01 35.99
CA LEU A 14 -6.90 -4.84 36.79
C LEU A 14 -5.68 -4.18 37.43
N LYS A 15 -4.73 -4.96 37.95
CA LYS A 15 -3.47 -4.42 38.46
C LYS A 15 -2.67 -3.70 37.37
N ALA A 16 -2.54 -4.31 36.20
CA ALA A 16 -1.84 -3.71 35.07
C ALA A 16 -2.50 -2.39 34.60
N LEU A 17 -3.83 -2.31 34.63
CA LEU A 17 -4.55 -1.07 34.28
C LEU A 17 -4.45 0.02 35.36
N GLN A 18 -4.30 -0.34 36.63
CA GLN A 18 -4.23 0.61 37.74
C GLN A 18 -2.83 1.20 37.96
N SER A 19 -1.78 0.40 37.75
CA SER A 19 -0.40 0.81 38.06
C SER A 19 0.60 0.56 36.94
N GLY A 20 0.16 0.07 35.78
CA GLY A 20 1.03 -0.13 34.63
C GLY A 20 1.41 1.18 33.95
N ILE A 21 2.51 1.13 33.22
CA ILE A 21 2.94 2.22 32.34
C ILE A 21 2.28 1.99 30.98
N GLU A 22 1.46 2.95 30.57
CA GLU A 22 0.84 2.93 29.25
C GLU A 22 1.91 3.19 28.18
N ASN A 23 1.99 2.28 27.20
CA ASN A 23 2.81 2.45 26.01
C ASN A 23 1.97 2.07 24.80
N ARG A 24 2.08 2.84 23.71
CA ARG A 24 1.43 2.48 22.44
C ARG A 24 2.20 1.35 21.78
N VAL A 25 1.49 0.38 21.21
CA VAL A 25 2.11 -0.64 20.36
C VAL A 25 2.64 0.04 19.10
N GLU A 26 3.93 -0.14 18.82
CA GLU A 26 4.59 0.39 17.63
C GLU A 26 4.46 -0.56 16.44
N VAL A 27 4.48 0.00 15.24
CA VAL A 27 4.37 -0.76 13.98
C VAL A 27 5.57 -0.43 13.10
N ASN A 28 6.37 -1.45 12.77
CA ASN A 28 7.38 -1.32 11.72
C ASN A 28 6.69 -1.41 10.36
N GLN A 29 6.58 -0.28 9.67
CA GLN A 29 5.80 -0.17 8.43
C GLN A 29 6.43 -0.94 7.27
N ARG A 30 7.76 -0.97 7.15
CA ARG A 30 8.47 -1.79 6.16
C ARG A 30 8.18 -3.27 6.32
N MET A 31 8.35 -3.80 7.54
CA MET A 31 8.02 -5.19 7.82
C MET A 31 6.53 -5.52 7.65
N LEU A 32 5.64 -4.56 7.92
CA LEU A 32 4.21 -4.73 7.69
C LEU A 32 3.92 -4.89 6.19
N ILE A 33 4.48 -4.01 5.36
CA ILE A 33 4.37 -4.07 3.90
C ILE A 33 5.00 -5.37 3.38
N ASP A 34 6.20 -5.75 3.81
CA ASP A 34 6.85 -7.00 3.39
C ASP A 34 5.99 -8.24 3.73
N LYS A 35 5.43 -8.29 4.94
CA LYS A 35 4.54 -9.38 5.37
C LYS A 35 3.23 -9.39 4.60
N MET A 36 2.73 -8.23 4.19
CA MET A 36 1.58 -8.12 3.32
C MET A 36 1.92 -8.66 1.93
N LEU A 37 3.01 -8.18 1.31
CA LEU A 37 3.50 -8.61 0.00
C LEU A 37 3.74 -10.14 -0.06
N ALA A 38 4.25 -10.73 1.02
CA ALA A 38 4.43 -12.18 1.12
C ALA A 38 3.12 -12.99 0.98
N ARG A 39 1.95 -12.39 1.28
CA ARG A 39 0.63 -13.00 1.07
C ARG A 39 0.11 -12.80 -0.35
N TYR A 40 0.66 -11.83 -1.07
CA TYR A 40 0.40 -11.57 -2.47
C TYR A 40 1.33 -12.36 -3.40
N SER A 41 1.66 -13.60 -3.03
CA SER A 41 2.58 -14.47 -3.77
C SER A 41 2.02 -15.00 -5.11
N SER A 42 0.91 -14.44 -5.60
CA SER A 42 0.33 -14.84 -6.89
C SER A 42 0.86 -13.96 -8.00
N ASP A 43 1.09 -14.53 -9.16
CA ASP A 43 1.56 -13.79 -10.32
C ASP A 43 0.58 -12.66 -10.67
N PHE A 44 1.11 -11.52 -11.12
CA PHE A 44 0.34 -10.37 -11.60
C PHE A 44 -0.57 -9.66 -10.59
N VAL A 45 -0.38 -9.86 -9.27
CA VAL A 45 -1.15 -9.12 -8.24
C VAL A 45 -1.17 -7.63 -8.52
N VAL A 46 0.01 -7.04 -8.71
CA VAL A 46 0.14 -5.58 -8.87
C VAL A 46 -0.72 -5.09 -10.04
N CYS A 47 -0.67 -5.78 -11.18
CA CYS A 47 -1.49 -5.42 -12.34
C CYS A 47 -2.99 -5.55 -12.04
N ARG A 48 -3.43 -6.61 -11.35
CA ARG A 48 -4.84 -6.79 -10.99
C ARG A 48 -5.33 -5.69 -10.06
N GLU A 49 -4.58 -5.36 -9.03
CA GLU A 49 -4.92 -4.31 -8.07
C GLU A 49 -5.00 -2.94 -8.75
N LEU A 50 -4.04 -2.62 -9.64
CA LEU A 50 -4.06 -1.36 -10.40
C LEU A 50 -5.22 -1.26 -11.38
N ILE A 51 -5.59 -2.38 -12.03
CA ILE A 51 -6.78 -2.43 -12.90
C ILE A 51 -8.05 -2.26 -12.07
N GLN A 52 -8.16 -2.92 -10.92
CA GLN A 52 -9.32 -2.76 -10.01
C GLN A 52 -9.44 -1.33 -9.51
N ASN A 53 -8.34 -0.68 -9.11
CA ASN A 53 -8.34 0.74 -8.74
C ASN A 53 -8.82 1.64 -9.91
N SER A 54 -8.49 1.27 -11.15
CA SER A 54 -8.94 1.99 -12.34
C SER A 54 -10.45 1.81 -12.58
N ASP A 55 -10.97 0.60 -12.37
CA ASP A 55 -12.42 0.31 -12.44
C ASP A 55 -13.21 1.02 -11.32
N ASP A 56 -12.70 1.01 -10.09
CA ASP A 56 -13.26 1.75 -8.95
C ASP A 56 -13.32 3.27 -9.26
N ALA A 57 -12.30 3.79 -9.96
CA ALA A 57 -12.26 5.16 -10.47
C ALA A 57 -13.10 5.38 -11.75
N LYS A 58 -13.87 4.40 -12.22
CA LYS A 58 -14.72 4.46 -13.42
C LYS A 58 -13.94 4.78 -14.70
N ALA A 59 -12.68 4.36 -14.78
CA ALA A 59 -11.87 4.50 -15.98
C ALA A 59 -12.42 3.66 -17.14
N THR A 60 -12.26 4.14 -18.36
CA THR A 60 -12.59 3.40 -19.59
C THR A 60 -11.35 2.89 -20.34
N SER A 61 -10.17 3.31 -19.90
CA SER A 61 -8.88 2.88 -20.45
C SER A 61 -7.84 2.70 -19.35
N PHE A 62 -6.96 1.75 -19.56
CA PHE A 62 -5.81 1.46 -18.70
C PHE A 62 -4.61 1.12 -19.57
N HIS A 63 -3.48 1.77 -19.30
CA HIS A 63 -2.21 1.53 -19.98
C HIS A 63 -1.16 1.13 -18.96
N PHE A 64 -0.40 0.08 -19.27
CA PHE A 64 0.72 -0.37 -18.48
C PHE A 64 1.98 -0.26 -19.34
N GLU A 65 2.82 0.71 -19.01
CA GLU A 65 4.03 1.03 -19.76
C GLU A 65 5.25 0.59 -18.97
N ILE A 66 6.20 -0.04 -19.64
CA ILE A 66 7.47 -0.48 -19.07
C ILE A 66 8.59 0.14 -19.88
N THR A 67 9.42 0.95 -19.23
CA THR A 67 10.61 1.53 -19.82
C THR A 67 11.84 0.81 -19.30
N CYS A 68 12.74 0.44 -20.20
CA CYS A 68 14.02 -0.19 -19.86
C CYS A 68 15.18 0.58 -20.48
N ASN A 69 16.33 0.57 -19.81
CA ASN A 69 17.58 1.03 -20.39
C ASN A 69 18.01 0.09 -21.52
N ASN A 70 18.27 0.66 -22.70
CA ASN A 70 18.94 -0.05 -23.78
C ASN A 70 20.44 -0.05 -23.50
N ASN A 71 20.96 -1.14 -22.93
CA ASN A 71 22.39 -1.40 -23.02
C ASN A 71 22.71 -1.58 -24.51
N ARG A 72 23.45 -0.63 -25.09
CA ARG A 72 23.76 -0.53 -26.53
C ARG A 72 24.53 -1.74 -27.11
N LEU A 73 24.90 -2.71 -26.27
CA LEU A 73 25.70 -3.89 -26.61
C LEU A 73 24.86 -5.17 -26.82
N SER A 74 23.59 -5.19 -26.41
CA SER A 74 22.69 -6.32 -26.63
C SER A 74 21.81 -6.06 -27.85
N SER A 75 21.76 -7.01 -28.79
CA SER A 75 20.85 -6.97 -29.93
C SER A 75 19.41 -6.70 -29.48
N GLU A 76 18.64 -5.97 -30.29
CA GLU A 76 17.32 -5.41 -29.95
C GLU A 76 16.29 -6.40 -29.39
N LYS A 77 16.53 -7.71 -29.52
CA LYS A 77 15.60 -8.78 -29.13
C LYS A 77 15.89 -9.43 -27.79
N ASP A 78 16.99 -9.09 -27.11
CA ASP A 78 17.34 -9.71 -25.84
C ASP A 78 16.88 -8.85 -24.65
N PHE A 79 15.74 -9.23 -24.05
CA PHE A 79 15.20 -8.55 -22.86
C PHE A 79 15.96 -8.92 -21.57
N HIS A 80 16.76 -9.99 -21.58
CA HIS A 80 17.43 -10.47 -20.37
C HIS A 80 18.52 -9.51 -19.84
N ASN A 81 19.04 -8.62 -20.68
CA ASN A 81 20.13 -7.70 -20.33
C ASN A 81 19.66 -6.24 -20.16
N LYS A 82 18.35 -6.01 -20.09
CA LYS A 82 17.79 -4.66 -19.91
C LYS A 82 17.39 -4.43 -18.46
N THR A 83 17.83 -3.31 -17.90
CA THR A 83 17.39 -2.87 -16.57
C THR A 83 16.11 -2.05 -16.72
N LEU A 84 15.06 -2.43 -15.98
CA LEU A 84 13.84 -1.66 -15.85
C LEU A 84 14.16 -0.32 -15.21
N THR A 85 13.71 0.78 -15.82
CA THR A 85 13.93 2.14 -15.29
C THR A 85 12.64 2.76 -14.78
N GLU A 86 11.51 2.44 -15.39
CA GLU A 86 10.23 3.02 -15.01
C GLU A 86 9.09 2.08 -15.40
N ILE A 87 8.10 1.98 -14.52
CA ILE A 87 6.82 1.34 -14.79
C ILE A 87 5.73 2.38 -14.55
N ARG A 88 4.85 2.59 -15.54
CA ARG A 88 3.70 3.49 -15.41
C ARG A 88 2.41 2.71 -15.57
N ALA A 89 1.47 2.96 -14.66
CA ALA A 89 0.09 2.54 -14.79
C ALA A 89 -0.78 3.79 -14.92
N ILE A 90 -1.42 3.95 -16.08
CA ILE A 90 -2.11 5.17 -16.47
C ILE A 90 -3.56 4.83 -16.79
N ASN A 91 -4.50 5.54 -16.18
CA ASN A 91 -5.92 5.42 -16.49
C ASN A 91 -6.56 6.80 -16.66
N ASN A 92 -7.75 6.83 -17.25
CA ASN A 92 -8.54 8.04 -17.47
C ASN A 92 -9.77 8.11 -16.54
N GLY A 93 -9.67 7.50 -15.36
CA GLY A 93 -10.73 7.52 -14.35
C GLY A 93 -10.90 8.90 -13.70
N LEU A 94 -11.76 8.94 -12.68
CA LEU A 94 -12.01 10.11 -11.87
C LEU A 94 -10.71 10.59 -11.18
N ILE A 95 -10.54 11.91 -11.15
CA ILE A 95 -9.45 12.55 -10.42
C ILE A 95 -9.65 12.31 -8.92
N PHE A 96 -8.56 12.03 -8.20
CA PHE A 96 -8.58 11.81 -6.77
C PHE A 96 -9.12 13.04 -6.03
N ASN A 97 -10.10 12.83 -5.17
CA ASN A 97 -10.52 13.82 -4.18
C ASN A 97 -9.71 13.66 -2.88
N GLU A 98 -9.94 14.55 -1.90
CA GLU A 98 -9.23 14.53 -0.60
C GLU A 98 -9.35 13.21 0.17
N ILE A 99 -10.46 12.49 0.01
CA ILE A 99 -10.67 11.20 0.67
C ILE A 99 -9.78 10.15 0.01
N ASP A 100 -9.68 10.13 -1.32
CA ASP A 100 -8.84 9.18 -2.06
C ASP A 100 -7.36 9.36 -1.70
N TRP A 101 -6.90 10.62 -1.63
CA TRP A 101 -5.53 10.94 -1.21
C TRP A 101 -5.22 10.50 0.22
N LYS A 102 -6.16 10.68 1.16
CA LYS A 102 -5.98 10.19 2.53
C LYS A 102 -5.93 8.67 2.58
N ARG A 103 -6.83 8.01 1.82
CA ARG A 103 -6.91 6.55 1.76
C ARG A 103 -5.63 5.93 1.22
N VAL A 104 -5.06 6.47 0.14
CA VAL A 104 -3.84 5.89 -0.43
C VAL A 104 -2.62 6.04 0.48
N ALA A 105 -2.63 7.04 1.37
CA ALA A 105 -1.61 7.24 2.38
C ALA A 105 -1.82 6.39 3.66
N SER A 106 -2.98 5.75 3.81
CA SER A 106 -3.33 4.92 4.96
C SER A 106 -3.23 3.43 4.63
N ILE A 107 -2.43 2.69 5.40
CA ILE A 107 -2.34 1.23 5.26
C ILE A 107 -3.47 0.58 6.06
N ALA A 108 -4.20 -0.34 5.43
CA ALA A 108 -5.16 -1.23 6.09
C ALA A 108 -6.34 -0.53 6.79
N GLU A 109 -6.69 0.68 6.38
CA GLU A 109 -7.91 1.36 6.85
C GLU A 109 -9.19 0.91 6.11
N GLY A 110 -9.06 0.07 5.06
CA GLY A 110 -10.19 -0.47 4.32
C GLY A 110 -10.99 0.56 3.52
N ASN A 111 -11.79 0.09 2.56
CA ASN A 111 -12.82 0.93 1.95
C ASN A 111 -14.17 0.62 2.62
N THR A 112 -14.86 1.66 3.09
CA THR A 112 -16.21 1.55 3.66
C THR A 112 -17.29 1.51 2.58
N ASN A 113 -16.94 1.77 1.31
CA ASN A 113 -17.86 1.69 0.20
C ASN A 113 -18.05 0.21 -0.21
N VAL A 114 -19.30 -0.25 -0.18
CA VAL A 114 -19.67 -1.62 -0.55
C VAL A 114 -19.55 -1.86 -2.06
N GLU A 115 -19.56 -0.79 -2.86
CA GLU A 115 -19.46 -0.87 -4.32
C GLU A 115 -18.01 -0.95 -4.83
N SER A 116 -17.01 -0.67 -3.98
CA SER A 116 -15.60 -0.76 -4.38
C SER A 116 -15.05 -2.16 -4.15
N VAL A 117 -14.29 -2.67 -5.13
CA VAL A 117 -13.67 -3.99 -5.04
C VAL A 117 -12.53 -4.00 -4.02
N GLY A 118 -11.82 -2.87 -3.85
CA GLY A 118 -10.71 -2.70 -2.92
C GLY A 118 -11.10 -2.56 -1.44
N GLN A 119 -11.71 -3.59 -0.85
CA GLN A 119 -12.28 -3.52 0.50
C GLN A 119 -11.25 -3.33 1.63
N PHE A 120 -9.99 -3.73 1.42
CA PHE A 120 -8.97 -3.76 2.47
C PHE A 120 -8.03 -2.54 2.49
N GLY A 121 -8.09 -1.67 1.48
CA GLY A 121 -7.26 -0.45 1.44
C GLY A 121 -5.75 -0.74 1.41
N VAL A 122 -5.36 -1.91 0.90
CA VAL A 122 -3.96 -2.34 0.82
C VAL A 122 -3.48 -2.56 -0.61
N GLY A 123 -4.38 -2.64 -1.60
CA GLY A 123 -4.04 -2.96 -2.99
C GLY A 123 -2.96 -2.08 -3.61
N PHE A 124 -2.99 -0.77 -3.31
CA PHE A 124 -1.94 0.15 -3.75
C PHE A 124 -0.55 -0.26 -3.25
N PHE A 125 -0.40 -0.72 -2.01
CA PHE A 125 0.91 -1.08 -1.45
C PHE A 125 1.56 -2.28 -2.13
N SER A 126 0.83 -3.02 -2.98
CA SER A 126 1.42 -4.02 -3.86
C SER A 126 2.50 -3.43 -4.79
N VAL A 127 2.43 -2.14 -5.15
CA VAL A 127 3.43 -1.49 -6.02
C VAL A 127 4.85 -1.48 -5.41
N PHE A 128 4.97 -1.61 -4.08
CA PHE A 128 6.26 -1.74 -3.41
C PHE A 128 7.00 -3.03 -3.74
N SER A 129 6.35 -4.03 -4.35
CA SER A 129 7.07 -5.18 -4.90
C SER A 129 7.88 -4.85 -6.17
N PHE A 130 7.61 -3.70 -6.81
CA PHE A 130 8.31 -3.25 -8.01
C PHE A 130 9.15 -2.00 -7.82
N SER A 131 8.79 -1.11 -6.88
CA SER A 131 9.48 0.16 -6.66
C SER A 131 9.58 0.52 -5.19
N GLU A 132 10.76 0.97 -4.76
CA GLU A 132 10.97 1.55 -3.43
C GLU A 132 10.50 3.02 -3.35
N GLU A 133 10.30 3.67 -4.49
CA GLU A 133 9.99 5.11 -4.61
C GLU A 133 8.75 5.34 -5.50
N PRO A 134 7.56 4.80 -5.14
CA PRO A 134 6.37 5.02 -5.94
C PRO A 134 5.88 6.47 -5.86
N ILE A 135 5.33 6.95 -6.97
CA ILE A 135 4.70 8.27 -7.10
C ILE A 135 3.34 8.12 -7.77
N ILE A 136 2.36 8.89 -7.30
CA ILE A 136 1.00 8.98 -7.87
C ILE A 136 0.80 10.38 -8.42
N THR A 137 0.19 10.48 -9.60
CA THR A 137 -0.29 11.75 -10.17
C THR A 137 -1.79 11.64 -10.44
N SER A 138 -2.57 12.66 -10.06
CA SER A 138 -3.99 12.74 -10.40
C SER A 138 -4.41 14.20 -10.55
N GLY A 139 -4.96 14.58 -11.71
CA GLY A 139 -5.24 15.97 -12.04
C GLY A 139 -3.96 16.82 -12.05
N ASN A 140 -3.95 17.89 -11.27
CA ASN A 140 -2.79 18.78 -11.09
C ASN A 140 -1.98 18.45 -9.82
N GLN A 141 -2.28 17.34 -9.15
CA GLN A 141 -1.67 16.95 -7.88
C GLN A 141 -0.84 15.69 -7.99
N TYR A 142 0.09 15.54 -7.06
CA TYR A 142 0.95 14.36 -6.98
C TYR A 142 1.33 14.02 -5.55
N MET A 143 1.63 12.74 -5.31
CA MET A 143 2.07 12.22 -4.02
C MET A 143 3.26 11.28 -4.20
N ALA A 144 4.38 11.59 -3.55
CA ALA A 144 5.56 10.73 -3.49
C ALA A 144 5.62 9.97 -2.16
N PHE A 145 6.04 8.72 -2.20
CA PHE A 145 6.29 7.88 -1.03
C PHE A 145 7.80 7.78 -0.77
N VAL A 146 8.23 7.98 0.47
CA VAL A 146 9.65 8.04 0.84
C VAL A 146 9.89 7.24 2.12
N TRP A 147 10.78 6.26 2.05
CA TRP A 147 11.29 5.55 3.22
C TRP A 147 12.25 6.42 4.03
N ARG A 148 12.18 6.31 5.35
CA ARG A 148 13.10 6.94 6.29
C ARG A 148 14.08 5.92 6.86
N ASP A 149 15.15 6.45 7.47
CA ASP A 149 16.18 5.63 8.13
C ASP A 149 15.62 4.75 9.25
N ASP A 150 14.51 5.15 9.87
CA ASP A 150 13.82 4.37 10.90
C ASP A 150 12.82 3.32 10.34
N ASN A 151 12.82 3.10 9.02
CA ASN A 151 11.89 2.23 8.29
C ASN A 151 10.41 2.68 8.34
N SER A 152 10.15 3.94 8.71
CA SER A 152 8.85 4.56 8.48
C SER A 152 8.71 5.00 7.02
N LEU A 153 7.49 4.95 6.51
CA LEU A 153 7.09 5.42 5.19
C LEU A 153 6.36 6.74 5.34
N THR A 154 6.84 7.78 4.67
CA THR A 154 6.21 9.10 4.67
C THR A 154 5.69 9.44 3.27
N THR A 155 4.58 10.16 3.19
CA THR A 155 4.07 10.72 1.93
C THR A 155 4.30 12.24 1.86
N TYR A 156 4.59 12.73 0.65
CA TYR A 156 4.67 14.14 0.32
C TYR A 156 3.70 14.46 -0.81
N ARG A 157 2.71 15.31 -0.55
CA ARG A 157 1.68 15.68 -1.52
C ARG A 157 1.74 17.16 -1.88
N HIS A 158 1.52 17.46 -3.15
CA HIS A 158 1.29 18.80 -3.70
C HIS A 158 0.02 18.77 -4.55
#